data_AF-A0A7D8Z0E1-F1
#
_entry.id   AF-A0A7D8Z0E1-F1
#
_cell.length_a   1.000
_cell.length_b   1.000
_cell.length_c   1.000
_cell.angle_alpha   90.00
_cell.angle_beta   90.00
_cell.angle_gamma   90.00
#
_symmetry.space_group_name_H-M   'P 1'
#
loop_
_entity.id
_entity.type
_entity.pdbx_description
1 polymer ?
#
loop_
_entity_poly.entity_id
_entity_poly.type
_entity_poly.pdbx_seq_one_letter_code
_entity_poly.pdbx_strand_id
1 'polypeptide(L)'
;MNRLIAAVALSACAGLAAADTIDLSYQGTQRGGNFNVTVDGNTSGTFAGQIRQNLSNGTGIGTQFNGLSAITYCADLEQQVFTNSAPITYNIVDLATIPEPSSVVPGGMGPTRAAAIESIYSYSRNVLGFDLSSASLANSFAGAFQLVIWEIVYDYDGTLASLDITSGDFSATQTNGNPLTAAVQGWVDDLINNGVTYNVNANNLLGLYSDTYQDQIITIVIPTPTAAALGLLGLAGVATRRRR
;
A
#
# COMPACT_ATOMS: atom_id res chain seq x y z
N MET A 1 -21.68 31.08 58.40
CA MET A 1 -21.66 29.71 57.82
C MET A 1 -22.34 29.79 56.46
N ASN A 2 -21.64 30.23 55.41
CA ASN A 2 -21.00 29.43 54.36
C ASN A 2 -21.83 28.24 53.85
N ARG A 3 -22.30 28.30 52.60
CA ARG A 3 -21.69 27.61 51.44
C ARG A 3 -22.45 27.93 50.13
N LEU A 4 -21.77 28.63 49.22
CA LEU A 4 -22.14 28.77 47.81
C LEU A 4 -21.64 27.53 47.06
N ILE A 5 -22.54 26.80 46.40
CA ILE A 5 -22.20 25.68 45.52
C ILE A 5 -22.20 26.23 44.09
N ALA A 6 -21.02 26.36 43.51
CA ALA A 6 -20.84 26.69 42.09
C ALA A 6 -20.76 25.38 41.29
N ALA A 7 -21.74 25.14 40.41
CA ALA A 7 -21.70 24.04 39.46
C ALA A 7 -20.95 24.52 38.19
N VAL A 8 -19.77 23.97 37.94
CA VAL A 8 -19.01 24.17 36.71
C VAL A 8 -19.49 23.15 35.68
N ALA A 9 -20.17 23.61 34.63
CA ALA A 9 -20.52 22.78 33.49
C ALA A 9 -19.28 22.60 32.59
N LEU A 10 -18.69 21.41 32.60
CA LEU A 10 -17.68 21.02 31.61
C LEU A 10 -18.40 20.64 30.31
N SER A 11 -18.45 21.56 29.36
CA SER A 11 -18.79 21.24 27.96
C SER A 11 -17.64 20.45 27.35
N ALA A 12 -17.77 19.13 27.27
CA ALA A 12 -16.84 18.27 26.55
C ALA A 12 -17.01 18.49 25.04
N CYS A 13 -16.13 19.30 24.45
CA CYS A 13 -15.98 19.35 22.99
C CYS A 13 -15.33 18.03 22.54
N ALA A 14 -16.13 17.01 22.27
CA ALA A 14 -15.68 15.88 21.47
C ALA A 14 -15.48 16.38 20.04
N GLY A 15 -14.26 16.84 19.74
CA GLY A 15 -13.86 17.08 18.36
C GLY A 15 -13.96 15.76 17.60
N LEU A 16 -14.80 15.70 16.58
CA LEU A 16 -14.78 14.59 15.63
C LEU A 16 -13.38 14.58 15.02
N ALA A 17 -12.60 13.54 15.30
CA ALA A 17 -11.38 13.30 14.54
C ALA A 17 -11.83 12.97 13.11
N ALA A 18 -11.68 13.93 12.20
CA ALA A 18 -11.89 13.66 10.79
C ALA A 18 -10.77 12.72 10.33
N ALA A 19 -11.12 11.65 9.62
CA ALA A 19 -10.13 10.82 8.96
C ALA A 19 -9.38 11.66 7.92
N ASP A 20 -8.08 11.43 7.80
CA ASP A 20 -7.30 12.03 6.73
C ASP A 20 -7.77 11.45 5.39
N THR A 21 -7.79 12.29 4.36
CA THR A 21 -8.30 11.91 3.04
C THR A 21 -7.33 12.29 1.93
N ILE A 22 -7.50 11.71 0.74
CA ILE A 22 -6.80 12.08 -0.49
C ILE A 22 -7.67 11.75 -1.70
N ASP A 23 -7.69 12.64 -2.70
CA ASP A 23 -8.34 12.34 -3.97
C ASP A 23 -7.37 11.64 -4.92
N LEU A 24 -7.80 10.50 -5.46
CA LEU A 24 -7.11 9.71 -6.47
C LEU A 24 -7.75 9.93 -7.85
N SER A 25 -6.93 10.20 -8.85
CA SER A 25 -7.33 10.25 -10.26
C SER A 25 -6.51 9.26 -11.07
N TYR A 26 -7.18 8.23 -11.60
CA TYR A 26 -6.54 7.15 -12.36
C TYR A 26 -5.90 7.65 -13.65
N GLN A 27 -4.61 7.32 -13.81
CA GLN A 27 -3.77 7.69 -14.96
C GLN A 27 -3.39 6.50 -15.85
N GLY A 28 -3.83 5.29 -15.50
CA GLY A 28 -3.51 4.06 -16.23
C GLY A 28 -2.71 3.04 -15.41
N THR A 29 -2.64 1.83 -15.95
CA THR A 29 -1.72 0.78 -15.49
C THR A 29 -0.30 1.08 -15.95
N GLN A 30 0.69 0.56 -15.23
CA GLN A 30 2.09 0.71 -15.59
C GLN A 30 2.78 -0.66 -15.81
N ARG A 31 3.62 -1.12 -14.87
CA ARG A 31 4.30 -2.41 -14.99
C ARG A 31 3.45 -3.51 -14.39
N GLY A 32 3.37 -4.63 -15.09
CA GLY A 32 2.55 -5.76 -14.68
C GLY A 32 2.12 -6.61 -15.88
N GLY A 33 1.08 -7.40 -15.68
CA GLY A 33 0.50 -8.25 -16.71
C GLY A 33 -0.95 -8.60 -16.40
N ASN A 34 -1.65 -9.13 -17.40
CA ASN A 34 -2.98 -9.70 -17.19
C ASN A 34 -2.85 -11.16 -16.78
N PHE A 35 -3.62 -11.56 -15.78
CA PHE A 35 -3.66 -12.91 -15.22
C PHE A 35 -5.11 -13.32 -15.02
N ASN A 36 -5.36 -14.62 -14.97
CA ASN A 36 -6.60 -15.12 -14.38
C ASN A 36 -6.33 -15.32 -12.90
N VAL A 37 -7.16 -14.72 -12.06
CA VAL A 37 -7.14 -14.89 -10.62
C VAL A 37 -8.42 -15.59 -10.19
N THR A 38 -8.33 -16.47 -9.23
CA THR A 38 -9.48 -17.12 -8.60
C THR A 38 -9.53 -16.67 -7.16
N VAL A 39 -10.69 -16.21 -6.69
CA VAL A 39 -10.98 -15.90 -5.28
C VAL A 39 -12.28 -16.61 -4.91
N ASP A 40 -12.27 -17.43 -3.86
CA ASP A 40 -13.45 -18.19 -3.39
C ASP A 40 -14.13 -18.96 -4.55
N GLY A 41 -13.31 -19.63 -5.37
CA GLY A 41 -13.76 -20.39 -6.54
C GLY A 41 -14.23 -19.57 -7.74
N ASN A 42 -14.24 -18.24 -7.68
CA ASN A 42 -14.62 -17.36 -8.79
C ASN A 42 -13.39 -16.90 -9.57
N THR A 43 -13.26 -17.34 -10.82
CA THR A 43 -12.15 -16.93 -11.70
C THR A 43 -12.51 -15.70 -12.53
N SER A 44 -11.62 -14.69 -12.54
CA SER A 44 -11.74 -13.50 -13.37
C SER A 44 -10.38 -13.09 -13.98
N GLY A 45 -10.42 -12.43 -15.13
CA GLY A 45 -9.23 -11.85 -15.75
C GLY A 45 -8.98 -10.44 -15.20
N THR A 46 -7.81 -10.20 -14.62
CA THR A 46 -7.45 -8.89 -14.05
C THR A 46 -6.01 -8.51 -14.38
N PHE A 47 -5.72 -7.21 -14.33
CA PHE A 47 -4.35 -6.72 -14.39
C PHE A 47 -3.72 -6.80 -13.00
N ALA A 48 -2.59 -7.50 -12.89
CA ALA A 48 -1.76 -7.50 -11.68
C ALA A 48 -0.52 -6.66 -11.92
N GLY A 49 -0.37 -5.57 -11.15
CA GLY A 49 0.82 -4.74 -11.16
C GLY A 49 0.56 -3.30 -10.68
N GLN A 50 1.44 -2.40 -11.11
CA GLN A 50 1.45 -0.99 -10.73
C GLN A 50 0.28 -0.22 -11.34
N ILE A 51 -0.42 0.56 -10.51
CA ILE A 51 -1.40 1.55 -10.94
C ILE A 51 -0.85 2.95 -10.72
N ARG A 52 -0.93 3.79 -11.76
CA ARG A 52 -0.56 5.20 -11.67
C ARG A 52 -1.76 6.05 -11.29
N GLN A 53 -1.59 6.84 -10.25
CA GLN A 53 -2.58 7.78 -9.73
C GLN A 53 -2.00 9.20 -9.74
N ASN A 54 -2.84 10.19 -9.94
CA ASN A 54 -2.56 11.56 -9.52
C ASN A 54 -3.27 11.82 -8.19
N LEU A 55 -2.55 12.41 -7.24
CA LEU A 55 -3.02 12.64 -5.87
C LEU A 55 -3.27 14.13 -5.65
N SER A 56 -4.45 14.47 -5.10
CA SER A 56 -4.86 15.86 -4.90
C SER A 56 -5.81 16.02 -3.71
N ASN A 57 -6.04 17.27 -3.28
CA ASN A 57 -7.00 17.64 -2.23
C ASN A 57 -6.88 16.85 -0.91
N GLY A 58 -5.70 16.35 -0.59
CA GLY A 58 -5.45 15.60 0.62
C GLY A 58 -5.53 16.45 1.87
N THR A 59 -5.99 15.84 2.96
CA THR A 59 -6.11 16.43 4.30
C THR A 59 -5.20 15.69 5.29
N GLY A 60 -4.80 16.35 6.38
CA GLY A 60 -3.85 15.79 7.35
C GLY A 60 -2.57 15.24 6.70
N ILE A 61 -2.24 13.97 6.93
CA ILE A 61 -1.10 13.29 6.29
C ILE A 61 -1.23 13.26 4.76
N GLY A 62 -2.45 13.27 4.22
CA GLY A 62 -2.74 13.32 2.79
C GLY A 62 -2.18 14.55 2.09
N THR A 63 -2.01 15.66 2.82
CA THR A 63 -1.46 16.91 2.26
C THR A 63 -0.06 16.74 1.66
N GLN A 64 0.74 15.80 2.16
CA GLN A 64 2.09 15.53 1.66
C GLN A 64 2.10 14.92 0.24
N PHE A 65 0.97 14.38 -0.20
CA PHE A 65 0.84 13.75 -1.50
C PHE A 65 0.26 14.67 -2.57
N ASN A 66 -0.17 15.88 -2.21
CA ASN A 66 -0.83 16.80 -3.13
C ASN A 66 0.06 17.19 -4.32
N GLY A 67 -0.45 16.96 -5.53
CA GLY A 67 0.24 17.25 -6.78
C GLY A 67 1.24 16.18 -7.21
N LEU A 68 1.35 15.06 -6.48
CA LEU A 68 2.21 13.95 -6.85
C LEU A 68 1.51 13.01 -7.84
N SER A 69 2.29 12.40 -8.72
CA SER A 69 1.91 11.17 -9.41
C SER A 69 2.52 10.00 -8.65
N ALA A 70 1.69 9.09 -8.16
CA ALA A 70 2.09 7.99 -7.31
C ALA A 70 1.79 6.65 -7.95
N ILE A 71 2.57 5.65 -7.56
CA ILE A 71 2.30 4.26 -7.88
C ILE A 71 1.65 3.60 -6.68
N THR A 72 0.58 2.87 -6.96
CA THR A 72 -0.26 2.17 -6.00
C THR A 72 -0.43 0.73 -6.44
N TYR A 73 -0.79 -0.12 -5.48
CA TYR A 73 -1.09 -1.53 -5.68
C TYR A 73 -2.44 -1.83 -5.06
N CYS A 74 -3.19 -2.77 -5.63
CA CYS A 74 -4.54 -3.10 -5.17
C CYS A 74 -4.46 -3.99 -3.92
N ALA A 75 -5.28 -3.73 -2.92
CA ALA A 75 -5.42 -4.61 -1.76
C ALA A 75 -6.56 -5.61 -1.90
N ASP A 76 -7.54 -5.33 -2.76
CA ASP A 76 -8.74 -6.14 -2.95
C ASP A 76 -8.86 -6.64 -4.40
N LEU A 77 -9.64 -7.71 -4.63
CA LEU A 77 -10.08 -8.22 -5.92
C LEU A 77 -11.61 -8.20 -6.09
N GLU A 78 -12.37 -7.98 -5.02
CA GLU A 78 -13.84 -7.97 -5.05
C GLU A 78 -14.42 -6.64 -5.57
N GLN A 79 -13.68 -5.54 -5.40
CA GLN A 79 -14.01 -4.23 -5.94
C GLN A 79 -13.19 -3.85 -7.18
N GLN A 80 -13.66 -2.84 -7.92
CA GLN A 80 -13.02 -2.34 -9.13
C GLN A 80 -12.37 -0.98 -8.93
N VAL A 81 -11.25 -0.75 -9.62
CA VAL A 81 -10.62 0.57 -9.70
C VAL A 81 -11.51 1.51 -10.49
N PHE A 82 -11.74 2.72 -9.97
CA PHE A 82 -12.38 3.77 -10.74
C PHE A 82 -11.45 4.27 -11.85
N THR A 83 -11.73 3.88 -13.10
CA THR A 83 -10.85 4.18 -14.24
C THR A 83 -11.19 5.47 -14.99
N ASN A 84 -12.31 6.11 -14.65
CA ASN A 84 -12.62 7.44 -15.17
C ASN A 84 -11.68 8.43 -14.47
N SER A 85 -10.90 9.21 -15.22
CA SER A 85 -9.88 10.12 -14.65
C SER A 85 -10.42 11.23 -13.72
N ALA A 86 -11.71 11.22 -13.37
CA ALA A 86 -12.24 12.11 -12.36
C ALA A 86 -11.68 11.75 -10.96
N PRO A 87 -11.31 12.74 -10.14
CA PRO A 87 -10.80 12.48 -8.79
C PRO A 87 -11.88 11.86 -7.89
N ILE A 88 -11.49 10.86 -7.11
CA ILE A 88 -12.32 10.20 -6.11
C ILE A 88 -11.62 10.28 -4.75
N THR A 89 -12.35 10.68 -3.72
CA THR A 89 -11.82 10.77 -2.36
C THR A 89 -11.71 9.39 -1.71
N TYR A 90 -10.53 9.08 -1.19
CA TYR A 90 -10.24 7.92 -0.35
C TYR A 90 -9.92 8.39 1.07
N ASN A 91 -10.25 7.56 2.06
CA ASN A 91 -9.77 7.72 3.43
C ASN A 91 -8.36 7.12 3.54
N ILE A 92 -7.46 7.82 4.22
CA ILE A 92 -6.14 7.31 4.56
C ILE A 92 -6.27 6.56 5.89
N VAL A 93 -5.97 5.27 5.86
CA VAL A 93 -6.15 4.37 7.00
C VAL A 93 -4.91 3.50 7.22
N ASP A 94 -4.88 2.81 8.35
CA ASP A 94 -3.86 1.79 8.63
C ASP A 94 -4.00 0.63 7.64
N LEU A 95 -2.88 0.11 7.15
CA LEU A 95 -2.88 -0.99 6.17
C LEU A 95 -3.66 -2.22 6.66
N ALA A 96 -3.65 -2.51 7.96
CA ALA A 96 -4.37 -3.63 8.55
C ALA A 96 -5.91 -3.52 8.42
N THR A 97 -6.43 -2.33 8.11
CA THR A 97 -7.88 -2.09 8.02
C THR A 97 -8.46 -2.26 6.62
N ILE A 98 -7.61 -2.36 5.60
CA ILE A 98 -8.02 -2.69 4.23
C ILE A 98 -7.71 -4.17 3.93
N PRO A 99 -8.32 -4.82 2.94
CA PRO A 99 -9.44 -4.32 2.13
C PRO A 99 -10.73 -4.12 2.96
N GLU A 100 -11.74 -3.48 2.37
CA GLU A 100 -13.09 -3.47 2.92
C GLU A 100 -13.50 -4.90 3.34
N PRO A 101 -14.12 -5.06 4.52
CA PRO A 101 -14.54 -6.37 4.99
C PRO A 101 -15.36 -7.15 3.94
N SER A 102 -14.86 -8.33 3.58
CA SER A 102 -15.50 -9.23 2.62
C SER A 102 -15.89 -10.56 3.24
N SER A 103 -16.55 -11.43 2.47
CA SER A 103 -16.87 -12.78 2.94
C SER A 103 -15.63 -13.63 3.24
N VAL A 104 -14.51 -13.35 2.55
CA VAL A 104 -13.21 -14.01 2.73
C VAL A 104 -12.35 -13.26 3.76
N VAL A 105 -12.50 -11.93 3.83
CA VAL A 105 -11.73 -11.06 4.73
C VAL A 105 -12.66 -10.23 5.64
N PRO A 106 -13.33 -10.83 6.64
CA PRO A 106 -14.49 -10.22 7.35
C PRO A 106 -14.17 -9.03 8.27
N GLY A 107 -12.93 -8.54 8.32
CA GLY A 107 -12.55 -7.40 9.17
C GLY A 107 -11.37 -6.58 8.63
N GLY A 108 -11.13 -6.64 7.32
CA GLY A 108 -9.86 -6.21 6.73
C GLY A 108 -8.75 -7.22 6.98
N MET A 109 -7.56 -6.98 6.41
CA MET A 109 -6.49 -7.98 6.41
C MET A 109 -5.90 -8.24 7.80
N GLY A 110 -6.06 -7.31 8.75
CA GLY A 110 -5.51 -7.42 10.09
C GLY A 110 -3.98 -7.26 10.15
N PRO A 111 -3.41 -7.17 11.36
CA PRO A 111 -2.02 -6.81 11.56
C PRO A 111 -1.03 -7.85 11.02
N THR A 112 -1.40 -9.15 11.04
CA THR A 112 -0.53 -10.23 10.55
C THR A 112 -0.30 -10.14 9.04
N ARG A 113 -1.36 -9.93 8.26
CA ARG A 113 -1.28 -9.79 6.80
C ARG A 113 -0.64 -8.46 6.40
N ALA A 114 -0.98 -7.38 7.10
CA ALA A 114 -0.33 -6.08 6.90
C ALA A 114 1.18 -6.14 7.12
N ALA A 115 1.64 -6.79 8.19
CA ALA A 115 3.07 -6.95 8.49
C ALA A 115 3.79 -7.81 7.43
N ALA A 116 3.14 -8.83 6.86
CA ALA A 116 3.69 -9.61 5.76
C ALA A 116 3.83 -8.76 4.48
N ILE A 117 2.84 -7.92 4.17
CA ILE A 117 2.93 -6.96 3.05
C ILE A 117 4.08 -5.96 3.29
N GLU A 118 4.19 -5.36 4.47
CA GLU A 118 5.31 -4.48 4.83
C GLU A 118 6.67 -5.19 4.67
N SER A 119 6.73 -6.48 5.00
CA SER A 119 7.93 -7.31 4.87
C SER A 119 8.32 -7.51 3.40
N ILE A 120 7.39 -7.86 2.51
CA ILE A 120 7.71 -8.01 1.07
C ILE A 120 8.08 -6.66 0.42
N TYR A 121 7.47 -5.55 0.83
CA TYR A 121 7.83 -4.20 0.37
C TYR A 121 9.27 -3.87 0.77
N SER A 122 9.61 -4.14 2.03
CA SER A 122 10.94 -3.89 2.57
C SER A 122 11.99 -4.78 1.96
N TYR A 123 11.68 -6.06 1.75
CA TYR A 123 12.56 -7.01 1.11
C TYR A 123 12.87 -6.58 -0.32
N SER A 124 11.83 -6.24 -1.08
CA SER A 124 11.96 -5.76 -2.46
C SER A 124 12.87 -4.54 -2.56
N ARG A 125 12.74 -3.58 -1.63
CA ARG A 125 13.54 -2.37 -1.62
C ARG A 125 14.97 -2.58 -1.11
N ASN A 126 15.11 -3.22 0.06
CA ASN A 126 16.36 -3.24 0.81
C ASN A 126 17.27 -4.40 0.41
N VAL A 127 16.69 -5.50 -0.08
CA VAL A 127 17.45 -6.70 -0.48
C VAL A 127 17.56 -6.76 -2.00
N LEU A 128 16.44 -6.65 -2.71
CA LEU A 128 16.44 -6.74 -4.18
C LEU A 128 16.83 -5.43 -4.87
N GLY A 129 16.81 -4.30 -4.14
CA GLY A 129 17.16 -2.99 -4.68
C GLY A 129 16.11 -2.41 -5.63
N PHE A 130 14.88 -2.91 -5.59
CA PHE A 130 13.81 -2.45 -6.45
C PHE A 130 13.14 -1.19 -5.90
N ASP A 131 12.96 -0.21 -6.78
CA ASP A 131 12.07 0.91 -6.54
C ASP A 131 10.67 0.56 -7.05
N LEU A 132 9.77 0.21 -6.12
CA LEU A 132 8.38 -0.16 -6.40
C LEU A 132 7.55 1.02 -6.93
N SER A 133 8.05 2.26 -6.84
CA SER A 133 7.45 3.43 -7.47
C SER A 133 7.99 3.71 -8.89
N SER A 134 8.99 2.94 -9.34
CA SER A 134 9.67 3.19 -10.60
C SER A 134 8.92 2.64 -11.81
N ALA A 135 8.91 3.46 -12.85
CA ALA A 135 8.50 3.09 -14.20
C ALA A 135 9.44 2.08 -14.90
N SER A 136 10.62 1.79 -14.35
CA SER A 136 11.60 0.88 -14.96
C SER A 136 11.52 -0.56 -14.45
N LEU A 137 10.60 -0.85 -13.52
CA LEU A 137 10.43 -2.18 -12.95
C LEU A 137 10.10 -3.21 -14.04
N ALA A 138 10.61 -4.43 -13.92
CA ALA A 138 10.28 -5.49 -14.87
C ALA A 138 8.80 -5.89 -14.73
N ASN A 139 8.10 -6.09 -15.85
CA ASN A 139 6.68 -6.50 -15.84
C ASN A 139 6.45 -7.80 -15.05
N SER A 140 7.38 -8.76 -15.15
CA SER A 140 7.28 -10.04 -14.43
C SER A 140 7.34 -9.86 -12.91
N PHE A 141 8.25 -9.00 -12.43
CA PHE A 141 8.36 -8.70 -11.01
C PHE A 141 7.15 -7.89 -10.51
N ALA A 142 6.74 -6.85 -11.24
CA ALA A 142 5.59 -6.03 -10.87
C ALA A 142 4.29 -6.85 -10.78
N GLY A 143 4.09 -7.78 -11.73
CA GLY A 143 2.97 -8.72 -11.70
C GLY A 143 3.06 -9.69 -10.53
N ALA A 144 4.22 -10.33 -10.33
CA ALA A 144 4.45 -11.23 -9.20
C ALA A 144 4.19 -10.55 -7.85
N PHE A 145 4.66 -9.31 -7.70
CA PHE A 145 4.48 -8.54 -6.48
C PHE A 145 2.99 -8.29 -6.16
N GLN A 146 2.19 -7.88 -7.15
CA GLN A 146 0.76 -7.70 -6.96
C GLN A 146 0.04 -9.03 -6.66
N LEU A 147 0.44 -10.13 -7.30
CA LEU A 147 -0.11 -11.46 -7.02
C LEU A 147 0.18 -11.89 -5.58
N VAL A 148 1.39 -11.66 -5.07
CA VAL A 148 1.76 -11.99 -3.69
C VAL A 148 1.03 -11.11 -2.67
N ILE A 149 0.70 -9.85 -3.00
CA ILE A 149 -0.18 -9.04 -2.14
C ILE A 149 -1.54 -9.74 -1.97
N TRP A 150 -2.17 -10.17 -3.06
CA TRP A 150 -3.47 -10.84 -2.99
C TRP A 150 -3.38 -12.20 -2.28
N GLU A 151 -2.35 -12.99 -2.56
CA GLU A 151 -2.04 -14.21 -1.81
C GLU A 151 -2.00 -13.95 -0.30
N ILE A 152 -1.31 -12.88 0.12
CA ILE A 152 -1.23 -12.52 1.53
C ILE A 152 -2.58 -12.10 2.09
N VAL A 153 -3.35 -11.31 1.33
CA VAL A 153 -4.64 -10.78 1.78
C VAL A 153 -5.68 -11.89 1.97
N TYR A 154 -5.73 -12.88 1.09
CA TYR A 154 -6.75 -13.93 1.12
C TYR A 154 -6.30 -15.17 1.92
N ASP A 155 -5.09 -15.67 1.71
CA ASP A 155 -4.67 -16.99 2.22
C ASP A 155 -3.71 -16.95 3.42
N TYR A 156 -3.06 -15.83 3.70
CA TYR A 156 -2.07 -15.81 4.79
C TYR A 156 -2.70 -15.95 6.16
N ASP A 157 -2.30 -16.96 6.92
CA ASP A 157 -2.73 -17.18 8.31
C ASP A 157 -1.65 -16.85 9.36
N GLY A 158 -0.50 -16.34 8.91
CA GLY A 158 0.69 -16.14 9.73
C GLY A 158 1.80 -17.17 9.49
N THR A 159 1.56 -18.17 8.64
CA THR A 159 2.55 -19.21 8.29
C THR A 159 2.83 -19.25 6.79
N LEU A 160 4.07 -19.58 6.40
CA LEU A 160 4.39 -19.75 4.97
C LEU A 160 3.66 -20.92 4.33
N ALA A 161 3.24 -21.91 5.13
CA ALA A 161 2.54 -23.09 4.63
C ALA A 161 1.12 -22.78 4.14
N SER A 162 0.56 -21.61 4.49
CA SER A 162 -0.73 -21.16 4.00
C SER A 162 -0.65 -20.43 2.66
N LEU A 163 0.55 -20.20 2.11
CA LEU A 163 0.75 -19.48 0.85
C LEU A 163 1.09 -20.48 -0.27
N ASP A 164 0.23 -20.55 -1.27
CA ASP A 164 0.41 -21.31 -2.50
C ASP A 164 -0.35 -20.65 -3.65
N ILE A 165 0.38 -19.99 -4.56
CA ILE A 165 -0.21 -19.29 -5.71
C ILE A 165 -1.05 -20.18 -6.65
N THR A 166 -0.95 -21.51 -6.50
CA THR A 166 -1.67 -22.50 -7.29
C THR A 166 -2.89 -23.09 -6.58
N SER A 167 -3.08 -22.86 -5.28
CA SER A 167 -4.20 -23.40 -4.51
C SER A 167 -4.50 -22.61 -3.23
N GLY A 168 -5.76 -22.54 -2.84
CA GLY A 168 -6.19 -21.73 -1.69
C GLY A 168 -7.53 -21.07 -1.94
N ASP A 169 -7.89 -20.11 -1.10
CA ASP A 169 -8.97 -19.17 -1.40
C ASP A 169 -8.55 -18.25 -2.55
N PHE A 170 -7.26 -17.91 -2.67
CA PHE A 170 -6.68 -17.25 -3.84
C PHE A 170 -5.78 -18.20 -4.66
N SER A 171 -5.76 -18.00 -5.98
CA SER A 171 -4.81 -18.64 -6.89
C SER A 171 -4.72 -17.87 -8.20
N ALA A 172 -3.63 -18.05 -8.94
CA ALA A 172 -3.41 -17.33 -10.20
C ALA A 172 -2.80 -18.19 -11.32
N THR A 173 -3.25 -17.93 -12.55
CA THR A 173 -2.71 -18.52 -13.77
C THR A 173 -2.48 -17.45 -14.84
N GLN A 174 -1.84 -17.83 -15.95
CA GLN A 174 -1.89 -17.02 -17.17
C GLN A 174 -3.34 -16.94 -17.69
N THR A 175 -3.62 -15.93 -18.54
CA THR A 175 -4.97 -15.72 -19.11
C THR A 175 -5.47 -16.86 -20.01
N ASN A 176 -4.55 -17.70 -20.51
CA ASN A 176 -4.86 -18.92 -21.26
C ASN A 176 -5.07 -20.15 -20.37
N GLY A 177 -5.07 -19.99 -19.05
CA GLY A 177 -5.21 -21.08 -18.07
C GLY A 177 -3.93 -21.87 -17.79
N ASN A 178 -2.81 -21.56 -18.45
CA ASN A 178 -1.53 -22.22 -18.16
C ASN A 178 -0.92 -21.70 -16.85
N PRO A 179 -0.03 -22.48 -16.19
CA PRO A 179 0.74 -22.02 -15.04
C PRO A 179 1.48 -20.72 -15.33
N LEU A 180 1.79 -19.93 -14.29
CA LEU A 180 2.55 -18.68 -14.44
C LEU A 180 3.87 -18.91 -15.19
N THR A 181 4.32 -17.90 -15.94
CA THR A 181 5.61 -18.00 -16.64
C THR A 181 6.74 -18.17 -15.62
N ALA A 182 7.83 -18.85 -15.98
CA ALA A 182 8.96 -19.09 -15.09
C ALA A 182 9.52 -17.80 -14.46
N ALA A 183 9.49 -16.68 -15.19
CA ALA A 183 9.94 -15.39 -14.69
C ALA A 183 8.99 -14.80 -13.62
N VAL A 184 7.68 -14.98 -13.74
CA VAL A 184 6.70 -14.53 -12.73
C VAL A 184 6.75 -15.47 -11.53
N GLN A 185 6.71 -16.78 -11.78
CA GLN A 185 6.76 -17.80 -10.73
C GLN A 185 8.02 -17.65 -9.87
N GLY A 186 9.20 -17.47 -10.48
CA GLY A 186 10.43 -17.30 -9.73
C GLY A 186 10.42 -16.08 -8.79
N TRP A 187 9.72 -15.00 -9.15
CA TRP A 187 9.54 -13.85 -8.26
C TRP A 187 8.48 -14.09 -7.19
N VAL A 188 7.39 -14.79 -7.51
CA VAL A 188 6.39 -15.20 -6.51
C VAL A 188 7.05 -16.06 -5.44
N ASP A 189 7.82 -17.08 -5.86
CA ASP A 189 8.52 -17.99 -4.96
C ASP A 189 9.53 -17.23 -4.07
N ASP A 190 10.30 -16.29 -4.63
CA ASP A 190 11.27 -15.50 -3.88
C ASP A 190 10.60 -14.58 -2.84
N LEU A 191 9.52 -13.89 -3.24
CA LEU A 191 8.77 -13.01 -2.35
C LEU A 191 8.08 -13.77 -1.22
N ILE A 192 7.49 -14.94 -1.49
CA ILE A 192 6.86 -15.78 -0.46
C ILE A 192 7.92 -16.35 0.47
N ASN A 193 8.96 -17.01 -0.05
CA ASN A 193 9.92 -17.74 0.77
C ASN A 193 10.89 -16.84 1.54
N ASN A 194 11.25 -15.68 0.98
CA ASN A 194 12.25 -14.78 1.57
C ASN A 194 11.65 -13.45 2.03
N GLY A 195 10.68 -12.91 1.27
CA GLY A 195 10.10 -11.59 1.52
C GLY A 195 9.14 -11.55 2.71
N VAL A 196 8.19 -12.50 2.78
CA VAL A 196 7.19 -12.55 3.86
C VAL A 196 7.85 -12.68 5.25
N THR A 197 8.98 -13.39 5.34
CA THR A 197 9.71 -13.59 6.60
C THR A 197 10.79 -12.55 6.88
N TYR A 198 11.00 -11.56 6.00
CA TYR A 198 12.09 -10.60 6.12
C TYR A 198 12.02 -9.77 7.41
N ASN A 199 10.82 -9.63 8.00
CA ASN A 199 10.56 -9.10 9.34
C ASN A 199 11.35 -7.83 9.68
N VAL A 200 11.00 -6.75 8.98
CA VAL A 200 11.38 -5.39 9.34
C VAL A 200 10.13 -4.53 9.36
N ASN A 201 9.92 -3.78 10.44
CA ASN A 201 8.80 -2.86 10.57
C ASN A 201 8.98 -1.70 9.60
N ALA A 202 8.40 -1.80 8.40
CA ALA A 202 8.31 -0.66 7.49
C ALA A 202 7.00 0.07 7.72
N ASN A 203 7.03 1.02 8.64
CA ASN A 203 5.94 1.97 8.91
C ASN A 203 5.73 2.99 7.77
N ASN A 204 5.99 2.60 6.52
CA ASN A 204 5.96 3.48 5.35
C ASN A 204 4.85 3.08 4.37
N LEU A 205 3.91 2.22 4.77
CA LEU A 205 2.74 1.88 3.96
C LEU A 205 1.49 2.48 4.59
N LEU A 206 0.58 2.93 3.73
CA LEU A 206 -0.75 3.38 4.11
C LEU A 206 -1.78 2.67 3.24
N GLY A 207 -2.95 2.41 3.84
CA GLY A 207 -4.14 2.03 3.11
C GLY A 207 -4.89 3.27 2.59
N LEU A 208 -5.38 3.18 1.36
CA LEU A 208 -6.30 4.12 0.75
C LEU A 208 -7.62 3.39 0.61
N TYR A 209 -8.57 3.75 1.47
CA TYR A 209 -9.85 3.08 1.63
C TYR A 209 -11.01 3.79 0.91
N SER A 210 -11.90 3.03 0.27
CA SER A 210 -13.15 3.53 -0.28
C SER A 210 -14.29 2.50 -0.14
N ASP A 211 -15.47 2.95 0.31
CA ASP A 211 -16.68 2.10 0.41
C ASP A 211 -17.26 1.65 -0.96
N THR A 212 -16.63 2.01 -2.09
CA THR A 212 -17.20 1.82 -3.43
C THR A 212 -16.18 1.40 -4.48
N TYR A 213 -14.90 1.68 -4.25
CA TYR A 213 -13.84 1.45 -5.21
C TYR A 213 -12.68 0.73 -4.56
N GLN A 214 -11.97 -0.05 -5.36
CA GLN A 214 -10.92 -0.93 -4.87
C GLN A 214 -9.87 -0.20 -4.02
N ASP A 215 -9.68 -0.71 -2.82
CA ASP A 215 -8.68 -0.22 -1.88
C ASP A 215 -7.26 -0.36 -2.42
N GLN A 216 -6.43 0.63 -2.11
CA GLN A 216 -5.07 0.73 -2.65
C GLN A 216 -4.03 0.89 -1.54
N ILE A 217 -2.84 0.38 -1.81
CA ILE A 217 -1.67 0.49 -0.95
C ILE A 217 -0.74 1.53 -1.57
N ILE A 218 -0.29 2.48 -0.76
CA ILE A 218 0.67 3.51 -1.17
C ILE A 218 1.88 3.53 -0.22
N THR A 219 3.05 3.81 -0.78
CA THR A 219 4.26 4.07 0.02
C THR A 219 4.36 5.54 0.39
N ILE A 220 4.67 5.82 1.65
CA ILE A 220 5.10 7.14 2.09
C ILE A 220 6.56 7.30 1.67
N VAL A 221 6.80 8.05 0.60
CA VAL A 221 8.14 8.56 0.33
C VAL A 221 8.37 9.73 1.27
N ILE A 222 8.86 9.47 2.47
CA ILE A 222 9.38 10.55 3.32
C ILE A 222 10.56 11.13 2.54
N PRO A 223 10.51 12.38 2.06
CA PRO A 223 11.66 12.98 1.43
C PRO A 223 12.76 12.97 2.50
N THR A 224 13.77 12.12 2.32
CA THR A 224 14.97 12.19 3.17
C THR A 224 15.39 13.65 3.12
N PRO A 225 15.41 14.39 4.26
CA PRO A 225 15.76 15.79 4.25
C PRO A 225 17.06 15.89 3.49
N THR A 226 16.98 16.51 2.31
CA THR A 226 18.00 16.37 1.28
C THR A 226 19.34 16.64 1.95
N ALA A 227 20.32 15.75 1.78
CA ALA A 227 21.67 15.96 2.30
C ALA A 227 22.25 17.33 1.85
N ALA A 228 21.66 17.97 0.83
CA ALA A 228 21.84 19.36 0.46
C ALA A 228 21.52 20.39 1.57
N ALA A 229 20.45 20.20 2.35
CA ALA A 229 20.09 21.09 3.47
C ALA A 229 21.11 21.02 4.62
N LEU A 230 21.62 19.82 4.94
CA LEU A 230 22.71 19.66 5.91
C LEU A 230 24.07 20.10 5.35
N GLY A 231 24.31 19.89 4.05
CA GLY A 231 25.51 20.38 3.35
C GLY A 231 25.61 21.91 3.31
N LEU A 232 24.49 22.60 3.11
CA LEU A 232 24.42 24.06 3.13
C LEU A 232 24.61 24.65 4.54
N LEU A 233 24.06 24.02 5.58
CA LEU A 233 24.31 24.41 6.97
C LEU A 233 25.78 24.17 7.37
N GLY A 234 26.37 23.06 6.92
CA GLY A 234 27.80 22.77 7.13
C GLY A 234 28.72 23.80 6.45
N LEU A 235 28.40 24.20 5.21
CA LEU A 235 29.16 25.22 4.47
C LEU A 235 28.98 26.64 5.04
N ALA A 236 27.79 26.98 5.54
CA ALA A 236 27.55 28.26 6.22
C ALA A 236 28.39 28.40 7.50
N GLY A 237 28.51 27.32 8.29
CA GLY A 237 29.35 27.30 9.49
C GLY A 237 30.85 27.47 9.19
N VAL A 238 31.36 26.83 8.13
CA VAL A 238 32.77 26.95 7.71
C VAL A 238 33.07 28.33 7.12
N ALA A 239 32.13 28.94 6.38
CA ALA A 239 32.29 30.29 5.84
C ALA A 239 32.36 31.37 6.93
N THR A 240 31.60 31.22 8.03
CA THR A 240 31.64 32.18 9.15
C THR A 240 32.89 32.09 10.02
N ARG A 241 33.56 30.93 10.08
CA ARG A 241 34.79 30.76 10.88
C ARG A 241 36.02 31.38 10.22
N ARG A 242 35.97 31.71 8.92
CA ARG A 242 37.09 32.29 8.17
C ARG A 242 37.12 33.83 8.16
N ARG A 243 36.18 34.48 8.86
CA ARG A 243 36.10 35.96 8.99
C ARG A 243 36.32 36.46 10.43
N ARG A 244 37.17 35.78 11.20
CA ARG A 244 37.73 36.30 12.47
C ARG A 244 39.23 36.25 12.41
#